data_AF-A0AAE6W6E9-F1
#
_entry.id   AF-A0AAE6W6E9-F1
#
_cell.length_a   1.000
_cell.length_b   1.000
_cell.length_c   1.000
_cell.angle_alpha   90.00
_cell.angle_beta   90.00
_cell.angle_gamma   90.00
#
_symmetry.space_group_name_H-M   'P 1'
#
loop_
_entity.id
_entity.type
_entity.pdbx_description
1 polymer ?
#
loop_
_entity_poly.entity_id
_entity_poly.type
_entity_poly.pdbx_seq_one_letter_code
_entity_poly.pdbx_strand_id
1 'polypeptide(L)' 'MDTTTIAEIVRSEWCEALDVTSPDPDDDFFDQGNSLLAVALVERVEARLGVEVALEEFFLDGRLDTLVSAACAAAK' A
#
# COMPACT_ATOMS: atom_id res chain seq x y z
N MET A 1 -3.38 -16.24 0.49
CA MET A 1 -2.10 -15.68 0.98
C MET A 1 -2.27 -15.32 2.43
N ASP A 2 -1.25 -15.50 3.27
CA ASP A 2 -1.28 -15.08 4.67
C ASP A 2 -1.02 -13.56 4.78
N THR A 3 -1.59 -12.91 5.79
CA THR A 3 -1.51 -11.44 6.02
C THR A 3 -0.07 -10.92 6.03
N THR A 4 0.88 -11.69 6.58
CA THR A 4 2.30 -11.31 6.62
C THR A 4 2.90 -11.12 5.23
N THR A 5 2.60 -12.01 4.28
CA THR A 5 3.10 -11.92 2.91
C THR A 5 2.53 -10.71 2.17
N ILE A 6 1.25 -10.41 2.38
CA ILE A 6 0.60 -9.23 1.79
C ILE A 6 1.26 -7.96 2.33
N ALA A 7 1.47 -7.88 3.65
CA ALA A 7 2.11 -6.73 4.28
C ALA A 7 3.55 -6.49 3.77
N GLU A 8 4.33 -7.56 3.53
CA GLU A 8 5.68 -7.44 2.98
C GLU A 8 5.69 -6.91 1.54
N ILE A 9 4.76 -7.39 0.69
CA ILE A 9 4.64 -6.91 -0.69
C ILE A 9 4.25 -5.43 -0.70
N VAL A 10 3.22 -5.06 0.06
CA VAL A 10 2.77 -3.66 0.17
C VAL A 10 3.89 -2.76 0.67
N ARG A 11 4.61 -3.18 1.73
CA ARG A 11 5.74 -2.43 2.28
C ARG A 11 6.86 -2.26 1.28
N SER A 12 7.20 -3.32 0.51
CA SER A 12 8.22 -3.23 -0.52
C SER A 12 7.86 -2.22 -1.60
N GLU A 13 6.64 -2.27 -2.12
CA GLU A 13 6.19 -1.35 -3.18
C GLU A 13 6.11 0.10 -2.66
N TRP A 14 5.74 0.28 -1.38
CA TRP A 14 5.75 1.57 -0.70
C TRP A 14 7.16 2.15 -0.59
N CYS A 15 8.12 1.33 -0.16
CA CYS A 15 9.54 1.70 -0.08
C CYS A 15 10.06 2.18 -1.43
N GLU A 16 9.76 1.44 -2.50
CA GLU A 16 10.16 1.83 -3.86
C GLU A 16 9.43 3.09 -4.35
N ALA A 17 8.19 3.32 -3.95
CA ALA A 17 7.42 4.51 -4.35
C ALA A 17 7.95 5.81 -3.73
N LEU A 18 8.36 5.76 -2.46
CA LEU A 18 8.78 6.92 -1.68
C LEU A 18 10.30 7.02 -1.48
N ASP A 19 11.07 6.07 -2.00
CA ASP A 19 12.52 5.95 -1.76
C ASP A 19 12.88 5.89 -0.26
N VAL A 20 12.09 5.12 0.51
CA VAL A 20 12.27 4.93 1.96
C VAL A 20 12.70 3.49 2.28
N THR A 21 13.42 3.29 3.39
CA THR A 21 14.02 1.98 3.70
C THR A 21 13.20 1.14 4.68
N SER A 22 12.50 1.76 5.62
CA SER A 22 11.75 1.05 6.67
C SER A 22 10.60 1.91 7.18
N PRO A 23 9.47 1.96 6.46
CA PRO A 23 8.31 2.72 6.89
C PRO A 23 7.65 2.06 8.10
N ASP A 24 7.17 2.88 9.02
CA ASP A 24 6.30 2.49 10.12
C ASP A 24 4.87 2.25 9.59
N PRO A 25 4.08 1.37 10.22
CA PRO A 25 2.69 1.11 9.80
C PRO A 25 1.80 2.37 9.85
N ASP A 26 2.16 3.32 10.72
CA ASP A 26 1.46 4.59 10.85
C ASP A 26 1.95 5.71 9.91
N ASP A 27 2.98 5.44 9.08
CA ASP A 27 3.48 6.44 8.12
C ASP A 27 2.41 6.79 7.08
N ASP A 28 2.19 8.09 6.92
CA ASP A 28 1.29 8.65 5.91
C ASP A 28 2.02 8.78 4.56
N PHE A 29 1.42 8.22 3.50
CA PHE A 29 1.97 8.28 2.15
C PHE A 29 2.10 9.72 1.65
N PHE A 30 1.13 10.58 1.97
CA PHE A 30 1.00 11.93 1.42
C PHE A 30 1.90 12.96 2.09
N ASP A 31 2.60 12.61 3.17
CA ASP A 31 3.67 13.44 3.75
C ASP A 31 4.87 13.60 2.79
N GLN A 32 5.14 12.58 1.95
CA GLN A 32 6.28 12.56 1.01
C GLN A 32 5.87 12.26 -0.44
N GLY A 33 4.74 11.58 -0.62
CA GLY A 33 4.20 11.18 -1.91
C GLY A 33 3.21 12.18 -2.50
N ASN A 34 2.66 11.81 -3.64
CA ASN A 34 1.59 12.55 -4.31
C ASN A 34 0.56 11.57 -4.87
N SER A 35 -0.62 12.07 -5.25
CA SER A 35 -1.72 11.22 -5.73
C SER A 35 -1.37 10.37 -6.94
N LEU A 36 -0.49 10.84 -7.84
CA LEU A 36 -0.05 10.06 -9.00
C LEU A 36 0.84 8.88 -8.58
N LEU A 37 1.76 9.11 -7.64
CA LEU A 37 2.56 8.04 -7.03
C LEU A 37 1.70 7.05 -6.24
N ALA A 38 0.65 7.53 -5.56
CA ALA A 38 -0.29 6.69 -4.82
C ALA A 38 -1.05 5.73 -5.75
N VAL A 39 -1.57 6.25 -6.87
CA VAL A 39 -2.21 5.41 -7.91
C VAL A 39 -1.22 4.38 -8.45
N ALA A 40 -0.02 4.82 -8.83
CA ALA A 40 1.00 3.92 -9.37
C ALA A 40 1.48 2.87 -8.35
N LEU A 41 1.53 3.20 -7.07
CA LEU A 41 1.82 2.27 -5.98
C LEU A 41 0.75 1.18 -5.93
N VAL A 42 -0.52 1.57 -5.91
CA VAL A 42 -1.62 0.61 -5.79
C VAL A 42 -1.70 -0.29 -7.01
N GLU A 43 -1.57 0.25 -8.23
CA GLU A 43 -1.52 -0.56 -9.45
C GLU A 43 -0.42 -1.64 -9.40
N ARG A 44 0.74 -1.32 -8.83
CA ARG A 44 1.82 -2.31 -8.63
C ARG A 44 1.47 -3.35 -7.58
N VAL A 45 0.89 -2.94 -6.47
CA VAL A 45 0.42 -3.86 -5.42
C VAL A 45 -0.63 -4.83 -5.98
N GLU A 46 -1.62 -4.31 -6.72
CA GLU A 46 -2.64 -5.09 -7.41
C GLU A 46 -2.03 -6.09 -8.40
N ALA A 47 -1.08 -5.65 -9.23
CA ALA A 47 -0.40 -6.51 -10.19
C ALA A 47 0.42 -7.63 -9.51
N ARG A 48 1.03 -7.37 -8.35
CA ARG A 48 1.80 -8.36 -7.59
C ARG A 48 0.91 -9.37 -6.88
N LEU A 49 -0.22 -8.91 -6.34
CA LEU A 49 -1.14 -9.73 -5.54
C LEU A 49 -2.21 -10.43 -6.39
N GLY A 50 -2.51 -9.91 -7.58
CA GLY A 50 -3.58 -10.38 -8.45
C GLY A 50 -4.98 -10.06 -7.90
N VAL A 51 -5.12 -8.91 -7.23
CA VAL A 51 -6.37 -8.45 -6.58
C VAL A 51 -6.67 -7.00 -6.96
N GLU A 52 -7.90 -6.54 -6.73
CA GLU A 52 -8.30 -5.14 -6.88
C GLU A 52 -8.46 -4.50 -5.49
N VAL A 53 -7.67 -3.48 -5.19
CA VAL A 53 -7.60 -2.85 -3.86
C VAL A 53 -8.51 -1.63 -3.82
N ALA A 54 -9.41 -1.60 -2.84
CA ALA A 54 -10.27 -0.43 -2.62
C ALA A 54 -9.45 0.78 -2.16
N LEU A 55 -9.35 1.79 -3.03
CA LEU A 55 -8.53 2.98 -2.82
C LEU A 55 -9.15 4.01 -1.87
N GLU A 56 -10.46 3.98 -1.64
CA GLU A 56 -11.18 5.04 -0.94
C GLU A 56 -10.64 5.29 0.49
N GLU A 57 -10.44 4.22 1.27
CA GLU A 57 -9.92 4.32 2.63
C GLU A 57 -8.45 4.78 2.65
N PHE A 58 -7.63 4.28 1.71
CA PHE A 58 -6.23 4.69 1.60
C PHE A 58 -6.09 6.17 1.25
N PHE A 59 -6.92 6.72 0.35
CA PHE A 59 -6.89 8.14 0.02
C PHE A 59 -7.40 9.05 1.15
N LEU A 60 -8.29 8.53 2.01
CA LEU A 60 -8.79 9.29 3.17
C LEU A 60 -7.79 9.34 4.32
N ASP A 61 -7.08 8.24 4.53
CA ASP A 61 -6.30 8.00 5.74
C ASP A 61 -4.78 8.04 5.52
N GLY A 62 -4.32 7.76 4.31
CA GLY A 62 -2.92 7.86 3.91
C GLY A 62 -1.97 6.83 4.49
N ARG A 63 -2.34 6.09 5.55
CA ARG A 63 -1.40 5.22 6.27
C ARG A 63 -1.05 3.92 5.54
N LEU A 64 0.18 3.44 5.78
CA LEU A 64 0.64 2.13 5.31
C LEU A 64 -0.25 0.98 5.81
N ASP A 65 -0.63 0.99 7.08
CA ASP A 65 -1.50 -0.06 7.65
C ASP A 65 -2.88 -0.10 6.97
N THR A 66 -3.42 1.05 6.59
CA THR A 66 -4.69 1.15 5.85
C THR A 66 -4.58 0.50 4.48
N LEU A 67 -3.48 0.73 3.75
CA LEU A 67 -3.23 0.06 2.47
C LEU A 67 -3.05 -1.46 2.63
N VAL A 68 -2.31 -1.90 3.66
CA VAL A 68 -2.14 -3.33 3.97
C VAL A 68 -3.48 -4.00 4.29
N SER A 69 -4.31 -3.33 5.09
CA SER A 69 -5.65 -3.82 5.47
C SER A 69 -6.56 -3.94 4.26
N ALA A 70 -6.56 -2.94 3.36
CA ALA A 70 -7.33 -2.98 2.12
C ALA A 70 -6.87 -4.12 1.20
N ALA A 71 -5.56 -4.33 1.04
CA ALA A 71 -5.01 -5.44 0.26
C ALA A 71 -5.36 -6.81 0.87
N CYS A 72 -5.34 -6.93 2.20
CA CYS A 72 -5.76 -8.14 2.89
C CYS A 72 -7.25 -8.43 2.75
N ALA A 73 -8.10 -7.39 2.68
CA ALA A 73 -9.53 -7.55 2.42
C ALA A 73 -9.80 -8.03 0.99
N ALA A 74 -9.04 -7.52 0.01
CA ALA A 74 -9.17 -7.88 -1.40
C ALA A 74 -8.67 -9.30 -1.73
N ALA A 75 -7.73 -9.84 -0.94
CA ALA A 75 -7.14 -11.17 -1.16
C ALA A 75 -7.91 -12.34 -0.50
N LYS A 76 -9.07 -12.06 0.13
CA LYS A 76 -9.96 -13.06 0.75
C LYS A 76 -11.04 -13.51 -0.21
#